data_AF-A0A067XS31-F1
#
_entry.id   AF-A0A067XS31-F1
#
_cell.length_a   1.000
_cell.length_b   1.000
_cell.length_c   1.000
_cell.angle_alpha   90.00
_cell.angle_beta   90.00
_cell.angle_gamma   90.00
#
_symmetry.space_group_name_H-M   'P 1'
#
loop_
_entity.id
_entity.type
_entity.pdbx_description
1 polymer ?
#
loop_
_entity_poly.entity_id
_entity_poly.type
_entity_poly.pdbx_seq_one_letter_code
_entity_poly.pdbx_strand_id
1 'polypeptide(L)'
;YFYEALKLEEDPFDRGYIYYNIALIYTKNGELTKAIEYYSMALDNNPTLTQALNNLAVINHAYAVKAGERKDFESAQSMFESAAAFWRRAIRMAPGSYPEAQNWLKITGGKYFRGYRGTPTSPSPDNTNNFHIISKNIERRTLELDIYTENIPDEDDKTI
;
A
#
# COMPACT_ATOMS: atom_id res chain seq x y z
N TYR A 1 -18.97 -9.47 -12.60
CA TYR A 1 -17.80 -10.29 -12.93
C TYR A 1 -17.08 -10.77 -11.67
N PHE A 2 -16.35 -9.93 -10.92
CA PHE A 2 -15.63 -10.39 -9.70
C PHE A 2 -16.50 -11.00 -8.59
N TYR A 3 -17.67 -10.42 -8.30
CA TYR A 3 -18.59 -10.99 -7.30
C TYR A 3 -19.21 -12.33 -7.71
N GLU A 4 -19.30 -12.62 -9.01
CA GLU A 4 -19.74 -13.94 -9.50
C GLU A 4 -18.59 -14.94 -9.46
N ALA A 5 -17.37 -14.52 -9.79
CA ALA A 5 -16.16 -15.34 -9.61
C ALA A 5 -15.99 -15.75 -8.13
N LEU A 6 -16.19 -14.83 -7.19
CA LEU A 6 -16.08 -15.11 -5.75
C LEU A 6 -17.08 -16.18 -5.26
N LYS A 7 -18.25 -16.28 -5.90
CA LYS A 7 -19.26 -17.29 -5.55
C LYS A 7 -18.89 -18.69 -6.02
N LEU A 8 -18.11 -18.79 -7.09
CA LEU A 8 -17.73 -20.04 -7.74
C LEU A 8 -16.35 -20.52 -7.30
N GLU A 9 -15.48 -19.60 -6.86
CA GLU A 9 -14.13 -19.92 -6.46
C GLU A 9 -14.11 -20.53 -5.06
N GLU A 10 -13.48 -21.68 -4.88
CA GLU A 10 -13.32 -22.37 -3.60
C GLU A 10 -11.88 -22.27 -3.08
N ASP A 11 -10.91 -22.02 -3.95
CA ASP A 11 -9.51 -21.92 -3.56
C ASP A 11 -9.24 -20.60 -2.79
N PRO A 12 -8.66 -20.68 -1.57
CA PRO A 12 -8.34 -19.49 -0.79
C PRO A 12 -7.33 -18.54 -1.48
N PHE A 13 -6.34 -19.04 -2.22
CA PHE A 13 -5.36 -18.17 -2.89
C PHE A 13 -6.01 -17.38 -4.02
N ASP A 14 -6.84 -18.04 -4.84
CA ASP A 14 -7.56 -17.40 -5.95
C ASP A 14 -8.62 -16.41 -5.44
N ARG A 15 -9.32 -16.75 -4.35
CA ARG A 15 -10.17 -15.77 -3.62
C ARG A 15 -9.39 -14.55 -3.18
N GLY A 16 -8.15 -14.73 -2.73
CA GLY A 16 -7.24 -13.63 -2.38
C GLY A 16 -7.04 -12.65 -3.55
N TYR A 17 -6.78 -13.16 -4.76
CA TYR A 17 -6.64 -12.34 -5.97
C TYR A 17 -7.94 -11.66 -6.39
N ILE A 18 -9.10 -12.34 -6.24
CA ILE A 18 -10.41 -11.74 -6.53
C ILE A 18 -10.67 -10.54 -5.60
N TYR A 19 -10.44 -10.70 -4.29
CA TYR A 19 -10.58 -9.60 -3.33
C TYR A 19 -9.62 -8.44 -3.63
N TYR A 20 -8.39 -8.75 -4.01
CA TYR A 20 -7.40 -7.75 -4.44
C TYR A 20 -7.87 -6.95 -5.66
N ASN A 21 -8.43 -7.62 -6.67
CA ASN A 21 -8.95 -6.96 -7.87
C ASN A 21 -10.17 -6.07 -7.56
N ILE A 22 -11.05 -6.51 -6.66
CA ILE A 22 -12.16 -5.68 -6.17
C ILE A 22 -11.62 -4.43 -5.46
N ALA A 23 -10.61 -4.59 -4.60
CA ALA A 23 -9.98 -3.48 -3.89
C ALA A 23 -9.29 -2.47 -4.84
N LEU A 24 -8.67 -2.95 -5.93
CA LEU A 24 -8.11 -2.08 -6.97
C LEU A 24 -9.17 -1.20 -7.61
N ILE A 25 -10.35 -1.75 -7.92
CA ILE A 25 -11.46 -0.97 -8.50
C ILE A 25 -11.92 0.12 -7.53
N TYR A 26 -12.11 -0.22 -6.26
CA TYR A 26 -12.47 0.79 -5.25
C TYR A 26 -11.37 1.84 -5.06
N THR A 27 -10.10 1.45 -5.15
CA THR A 27 -8.97 2.39 -5.12
C THR A 27 -9.03 3.35 -6.31
N LYS A 28 -9.24 2.85 -7.52
CA LYS A 28 -9.38 3.65 -8.75
C LYS A 28 -10.57 4.62 -8.67
N ASN A 29 -11.65 4.23 -7.98
CA ASN A 29 -12.83 5.07 -7.75
C ASN A 29 -12.67 6.07 -6.59
N GLY A 30 -11.54 6.05 -5.86
CA GLY A 30 -11.32 6.89 -4.68
C GLY A 30 -12.07 6.44 -3.42
N GLU A 31 -12.74 5.30 -3.46
CA GLU A 31 -13.44 4.68 -2.33
C GLU A 31 -12.46 3.91 -1.42
N LEU A 32 -11.47 4.64 -0.89
CA LEU A 32 -10.32 4.06 -0.19
C LEU A 32 -10.68 3.24 1.06
N THR A 33 -11.76 3.58 1.78
CA THR A 33 -12.23 2.79 2.93
C THR A 33 -12.61 1.37 2.52
N LYS A 34 -13.40 1.23 1.44
CA LYS A 34 -13.78 -0.08 0.90
C LYS A 34 -12.57 -0.82 0.32
N ALA A 35 -11.66 -0.09 -0.33
CA ALA A 35 -10.43 -0.69 -0.83
C ALA A 35 -9.61 -1.33 0.31
N ILE A 36 -9.48 -0.66 1.46
CA ILE A 36 -8.79 -1.22 2.64
C ILE A 36 -9.46 -2.51 3.11
N GLU A 37 -10.80 -2.53 3.19
CA GLU A 37 -11.55 -3.72 3.61
C GLU A 37 -11.26 -4.90 2.67
N TYR A 38 -11.36 -4.70 1.37
CA TYR A 38 -11.12 -5.75 0.39
C TYR A 38 -9.65 -6.17 0.29
N TYR A 39 -8.69 -5.25 0.43
CA TYR A 39 -7.27 -5.63 0.54
C TYR A 39 -6.99 -6.44 1.81
N SER A 40 -7.69 -6.14 2.92
CA SER A 40 -7.54 -6.92 4.15
C SER A 40 -8.09 -8.34 3.95
N MET A 41 -9.28 -8.47 3.34
CA MET A 41 -9.82 -9.79 2.96
C MET A 41 -8.90 -10.56 2.01
N ALA A 42 -8.25 -9.87 1.07
CA ALA A 42 -7.26 -10.46 0.19
C ALA A 42 -6.08 -11.05 0.97
N LEU A 43 -5.61 -10.37 2.01
CA LEU A 43 -4.51 -10.82 2.86
C LEU A 43 -4.91 -11.89 3.89
N ASP A 44 -6.17 -11.92 4.31
CA ASP A 44 -6.69 -13.01 5.15
C ASP A 44 -6.72 -14.33 4.39
N ASN A 45 -6.99 -14.27 3.08
CA ASN A 45 -7.04 -15.43 2.18
C ASN A 45 -5.66 -15.78 1.60
N ASN A 46 -4.90 -14.78 1.17
CA ASN A 46 -3.53 -14.92 0.70
C ASN A 46 -2.58 -13.98 1.47
N PRO A 47 -2.04 -14.42 2.61
CA PRO A 47 -1.12 -13.62 3.44
C PRO A 47 0.19 -13.24 2.75
N THR A 48 0.46 -13.82 1.58
CA THR A 48 1.69 -13.61 0.81
C THR A 48 1.54 -12.63 -0.35
N LEU A 49 0.34 -12.09 -0.55
CA LEU A 49 0.06 -11.15 -1.63
C LEU A 49 0.72 -9.78 -1.37
N THR A 50 1.96 -9.63 -1.85
CA THR A 50 2.76 -8.44 -1.58
C THR A 50 2.18 -7.18 -2.21
N GLN A 51 1.43 -7.30 -3.30
CA GLN A 51 0.72 -6.21 -3.95
C GLN A 51 -0.35 -5.60 -3.03
N ALA A 52 -1.17 -6.43 -2.38
CA ALA A 52 -2.16 -5.96 -1.41
C ALA A 52 -1.51 -5.27 -0.20
N LEU A 53 -0.39 -5.81 0.30
CA LEU A 53 0.41 -5.16 1.35
C LEU A 53 0.92 -3.79 0.89
N ASN A 54 1.46 -3.69 -0.33
CA ASN A 54 1.95 -2.44 -0.87
C ASN A 54 0.82 -1.40 -1.01
N ASN A 55 -0.34 -1.81 -1.52
CA ASN A 55 -1.47 -0.89 -1.74
C ASN A 55 -2.07 -0.40 -0.43
N LEU A 56 -2.18 -1.26 0.59
CA LEU A 56 -2.53 -0.83 1.95
C LEU A 56 -1.52 0.16 2.52
N ALA A 57 -0.23 -0.07 2.31
CA ALA A 57 0.81 0.83 2.78
C ALA A 57 0.69 2.22 2.12
N VAL A 58 0.47 2.26 0.79
CA VAL A 58 0.28 3.49 0.03
C VAL A 58 -0.97 4.25 0.50
N ILE A 59 -2.09 3.56 0.72
CA ILE A 59 -3.31 4.20 1.22
C ILE A 59 -3.12 4.79 2.62
N ASN A 60 -2.53 4.02 3.54
CA ASN A 60 -2.23 4.51 4.90
C ASN A 60 -1.27 5.70 4.86
N HIS A 61 -0.25 5.63 4.00
CA HIS A 61 0.67 6.74 3.77
C HIS A 61 -0.05 7.99 3.28
N ALA A 62 -0.95 7.87 2.30
CA ALA A 62 -1.74 9.00 1.78
C ALA A 62 -2.67 9.61 2.84
N TYR A 63 -3.30 8.80 3.68
CA TYR A 63 -4.09 9.28 4.81
C TYR A 63 -3.22 10.01 5.85
N ALA A 64 -2.01 9.50 6.12
CA ALA A 64 -1.07 10.15 7.02
C ALA A 64 -0.66 11.54 6.52
N VAL A 65 -0.40 11.69 5.21
CA VAL A 65 -0.11 12.98 4.58
C VAL A 65 -1.26 13.96 4.81
N LYS A 66 -2.49 13.55 4.49
CA LYS A 66 -3.70 14.37 4.66
C LYS A 66 -3.96 14.74 6.12
N ALA A 67 -3.70 13.85 7.07
CA ALA A 67 -3.81 14.13 8.49
C ALA A 67 -2.77 15.18 8.92
N GLY A 68 -1.52 15.06 8.44
CA GLY A 68 -0.47 16.05 8.68
C GLY A 68 -0.80 17.43 8.11
N GLU A 69 -1.39 17.52 6.92
CA GLU A 69 -1.87 18.78 6.33
C GLU A 69 -2.94 19.45 7.20
N ARG A 70 -3.77 18.64 7.88
CA ARG A 70 -4.78 19.10 8.85
C ARG A 70 -4.21 19.37 10.24
N LYS A 71 -2.90 19.20 10.43
CA LYS A 71 -2.19 19.29 11.73
C LYS A 71 -2.65 18.25 12.75
N ASP A 72 -3.28 17.16 12.29
CA ASP A 72 -3.59 15.98 13.10
C ASP A 72 -2.38 15.04 13.10
N PHE A 73 -1.38 15.42 13.91
CA PHE A 73 -0.09 14.75 13.91
C PHE A 73 -0.11 13.36 14.57
N GLU A 74 -1.03 13.13 15.50
CA GLU A 74 -1.18 11.83 16.17
C GLU A 74 -1.72 10.78 15.20
N SER A 75 -2.82 11.10 14.50
CA SER A 75 -3.37 10.23 13.45
C SER A 75 -2.35 10.02 12.33
N ALA A 76 -1.67 11.08 11.90
CA ALA A 76 -0.62 10.99 10.88
C ALA A 76 0.48 10.01 11.28
N GLN A 77 0.97 10.08 12.51
CA GLN A 77 2.00 9.18 13.00
C GLN A 77 1.53 7.72 12.98
N SER A 78 0.34 7.45 13.52
CA SER A 78 -0.22 6.08 13.55
C SER A 78 -0.35 5.49 12.14
N MET A 79 -0.81 6.29 11.18
CA MET A 79 -0.95 5.87 9.79
C MET A 79 0.42 5.67 9.10
N PHE A 80 1.44 6.49 9.39
CA PHE A 80 2.80 6.23 8.90
C PHE A 80 3.40 4.96 9.48
N GLU A 81 3.15 4.66 10.76
CA GLU A 81 3.61 3.43 11.39
C GLU A 81 2.96 2.21 10.75
N SER A 82 1.65 2.29 10.48
CA SER A 82 0.88 1.29 9.73
C SER A 82 1.45 1.06 8.33
N ALA A 83 1.65 2.14 7.55
CA ALA A 83 2.25 2.06 6.21
C ALA A 83 3.64 1.41 6.24
N ALA A 84 4.48 1.80 7.20
CA ALA A 84 5.81 1.23 7.37
C ALA A 84 5.77 -0.26 7.71
N ALA A 85 4.80 -0.71 8.53
CA ALA A 85 4.63 -2.11 8.87
C ALA A 85 4.28 -2.94 7.63
N PHE A 86 3.32 -2.49 6.82
CA PHE A 86 2.94 -3.16 5.58
C PHE A 86 4.09 -3.23 4.57
N TRP A 87 4.81 -2.12 4.33
CA TRP A 87 5.98 -2.14 3.44
C TRP A 87 7.10 -3.04 3.94
N ARG A 88 7.41 -3.04 5.24
CA ARG A 88 8.41 -3.97 5.80
C ARG A 88 8.00 -5.42 5.58
N ARG A 89 6.71 -5.75 5.70
CA ARG A 89 6.20 -7.09 5.40
C ARG A 89 6.34 -7.39 3.91
N ALA A 90 5.90 -6.51 3.02
CA ALA A 90 6.00 -6.69 1.57
C ALA A 90 7.46 -6.89 1.11
N ILE A 91 8.39 -6.04 1.58
CA ILE A 91 9.82 -6.12 1.26
C ILE A 91 10.46 -7.39 1.82
N ARG A 92 10.05 -7.86 3.00
CA ARG A 92 10.54 -9.14 3.54
C ARG A 92 10.20 -10.31 2.63
N MET A 93 9.03 -10.27 1.99
CA MET A 93 8.53 -11.32 1.11
C MET A 93 9.08 -11.19 -0.31
N ALA A 94 9.26 -9.96 -0.78
CA ALA A 94 9.84 -9.63 -2.09
C ALA A 94 10.93 -8.55 -1.95
N PRO A 95 12.16 -8.91 -1.55
CA PRO A 95 13.24 -7.94 -1.26
C PRO A 95 13.73 -7.15 -2.47
N GLY A 96 13.53 -7.67 -3.68
CA GLY A 96 13.83 -6.96 -4.93
C GLY A 96 12.73 -6.01 -5.40
N SER A 97 11.56 -6.03 -4.74
CA SER A 97 10.39 -5.24 -5.13
C SER A 97 10.23 -3.98 -4.28
N TYR A 98 9.46 -3.02 -4.79
CA TYR A 98 9.11 -1.76 -4.12
C TYR A 98 10.32 -0.89 -3.70
N PRO A 99 11.21 -0.50 -4.63
CA PRO A 99 12.41 0.28 -4.31
C PRO A 99 12.10 1.64 -3.68
N GLU A 100 10.95 2.24 -3.98
CA GLU A 100 10.50 3.48 -3.36
C GLU A 100 10.11 3.28 -1.90
N ALA A 101 9.41 2.18 -1.59
CA ALA A 101 9.09 1.82 -0.21
C ALA A 101 10.37 1.57 0.60
N GLN A 102 11.36 0.90 -0.01
CA GLN A 102 12.67 0.70 0.60
C GLN A 102 13.39 2.04 0.86
N ASN A 103 13.39 2.93 -0.13
CA ASN A 103 13.98 4.25 0.01
C ASN A 103 13.26 5.09 1.07
N TRP A 104 11.93 5.08 1.07
CA TRP A 104 11.11 5.77 2.05
C TRP A 104 11.42 5.25 3.45
N LEU A 105 11.45 3.93 3.68
CA LEU A 105 11.79 3.33 4.97
C LEU A 105 13.21 3.68 5.43
N LYS A 106 14.17 3.75 4.51
CA LYS A 106 15.56 4.15 4.81
C LYS A 106 15.65 5.61 5.26
N ILE A 107 14.88 6.50 4.62
CA ILE A 107 14.88 7.94 4.92
C ILE A 107 14.05 8.25 6.17
N THR A 108 12.87 7.64 6.32
CA THR A 108 11.89 7.95 7.37
C THR A 108 12.07 7.13 8.65
N GLY A 109 12.49 5.86 8.52
CA GLY A 109 12.65 4.88 9.60
C GLY A 109 13.63 5.28 10.71
N GLY A 110 14.51 6.25 10.47
CA GLY A 110 15.47 6.74 11.47
C GLY A 110 15.20 8.14 12.05
N LYS A 111 14.35 8.97 11.41
CA LYS A 111 14.27 10.41 11.74
C LYS A 111 12.87 10.95 12.01
N TYR A 112 11.84 10.48 11.29
CA TYR A 112 10.51 11.07 11.39
C TYR A 112 9.67 10.53 12.54
N PHE A 113 9.77 9.23 12.84
CA PHE A 113 9.11 8.63 14.01
C PHE A 113 9.55 9.27 15.35
N ARG A 114 10.70 9.96 15.35
CA ARG A 114 11.21 10.70 16.52
C ARG A 114 10.64 12.12 16.62
N GLY A 115 10.32 12.77 15.49
CA GLY A 115 9.75 14.13 15.46
C GLY A 115 8.26 14.18 15.83
N TYR A 116 7.52 13.11 15.60
CA TYR A 116 6.12 12.98 16.04
C TYR A 116 5.99 12.51 17.51
N ARG A 117 7.02 11.86 18.06
CA ARG A 117 7.16 11.55 19.49
C ARG A 117 7.60 12.77 20.30
N GLY A 118 6.72 13.77 20.44
CA GLY A 118 6.72 14.67 21.59
C GLY A 118 7.88 15.67 21.75
N THR A 119 8.71 15.94 20.73
CA THR A 119 9.58 17.13 20.75
C THR A 119 9.00 18.21 19.84
N PRO A 120 8.87 19.47 20.27
CA PRO A 120 8.27 20.57 19.49
C PRO A 120 9.17 21.06 18.34
N THR A 121 10.01 20.21 17.77
CA THR A 121 10.68 20.49 16.51
C THR A 121 9.76 20.04 15.39
N SER A 122 8.90 20.97 14.96
CA SER A 122 8.17 20.90 13.70
C SER A 122 9.07 20.31 12.60
N PRO A 123 8.60 19.37 11.76
CA PRO A 123 9.41 18.87 10.66
C PRO A 123 9.89 20.06 9.82
N SER A 124 11.22 20.17 9.64
CA SER A 124 11.82 21.24 8.85
C SER A 124 11.16 21.30 7.46
N PRO A 125 10.77 22.49 6.95
CA PRO A 125 10.08 22.66 5.67
C PRO A 125 10.77 21.96 4.49
N ASP A 126 12.10 21.89 4.50
CA ASP A 126 12.91 21.23 3.46
C ASP A 126 12.68 19.72 3.40
N ASN A 127 12.36 19.12 4.54
CA ASN A 127 12.10 17.69 4.66
C ASN A 127 10.67 17.35 4.23
N THR A 128 9.73 18.27 4.45
CA THR A 128 8.33 18.17 4.00
C THR A 128 8.20 18.20 2.47
N ASN A 129 9.05 18.95 1.77
CA ASN A 129 9.07 18.97 0.30
C ASN A 129 9.58 17.64 -0.29
N ASN A 130 10.68 17.10 0.24
CA ASN A 130 11.15 15.78 -0.18
C ASN A 130 10.15 14.68 0.17
N PHE A 131 9.50 14.80 1.33
CA PHE A 131 8.41 13.92 1.71
C PHE A 131 7.27 13.97 0.68
N HIS A 132 6.70 15.14 0.40
CA HIS A 132 5.60 15.29 -0.56
C HIS A 132 5.93 14.74 -1.96
N ILE A 133 7.18 14.93 -2.41
CA ILE A 133 7.66 14.41 -3.69
C ILE A 133 7.75 12.88 -3.67
N ILE A 134 8.34 12.29 -2.63
CA ILE A 134 8.44 10.83 -2.48
C ILE A 134 7.05 10.21 -2.36
N SER A 135 6.17 10.82 -1.57
CA SER A 135 4.76 10.44 -1.40
C SER A 135 4.02 10.41 -2.72
N LYS A 136 4.10 11.50 -3.50
CA LYS A 136 3.46 11.60 -4.81
C LYS A 136 4.02 10.62 -5.83
N ASN A 137 5.31 10.32 -5.76
CA ASN A 137 5.95 9.36 -6.66
C ASN A 137 5.57 7.91 -6.30
N ILE A 138 5.48 7.59 -5.01
CA ILE A 138 4.99 6.30 -4.50
C ILE A 138 3.54 6.07 -4.92
N GLU A 139 2.67 7.08 -4.73
CA GLU A 139 1.26 7.03 -5.10
C GLU A 139 1.08 6.86 -6.62
N ARG A 140 1.76 7.67 -7.45
CA ARG A 140 1.64 7.57 -8.90
C ARG A 140 2.18 6.27 -9.47
N ARG A 141 3.38 5.84 -9.06
CA ARG A 141 4.04 4.68 -9.67
C ARG A 141 3.40 3.36 -9.24
N THR A 142 2.88 3.27 -8.01
CA THR A 142 2.15 2.08 -7.57
C THR A 142 0.85 1.90 -8.37
N LEU A 143 0.10 2.98 -8.57
CA LEU A 143 -1.11 2.95 -9.40
C LEU A 143 -0.81 2.61 -10.87
N GLU A 144 0.33 3.06 -11.40
CA GLU A 144 0.77 2.73 -12.77
C GLU A 144 1.31 1.30 -12.91
N LEU A 145 2.02 0.76 -11.93
CA LEU A 145 2.59 -0.60 -11.98
C LEU A 145 1.51 -1.67 -11.88
N ASP A 146 0.47 -1.45 -11.08
CA ASP A 146 -0.66 -2.39 -10.99
C ASP A 146 -1.42 -2.49 -12.32
N ILE A 147 -1.48 -1.39 -13.10
CA ILE A 147 -2.06 -1.36 -14.47
C ILE A 147 -1.21 -2.18 -15.45
N TYR A 148 0.12 -2.20 -15.28
CA TYR A 148 1.00 -2.96 -16.18
C TYR A 148 1.05 -4.47 -15.87
N THR A 149 0.81 -4.86 -14.61
CA THR A 149 0.70 -6.28 -14.23
C THR A 149 -0.65 -6.91 -14.57
N GLU A 150 -1.65 -6.13 -15.04
CA GLU A 150 -2.91 -6.65 -15.62
C GLU A 150 -2.69 -7.41 -16.95
N ASN A 151 -1.45 -7.44 -17.48
CA ASN A 151 -1.06 -8.21 -18.67
C ASN A 151 -0.17 -9.42 -18.35
N ILE A 152 -0.39 -10.12 -17.23
CA ILE A 152 0.14 -11.47 -17.09
C ILE A 152 -0.76 -12.34 -18.01
N PRO A 153 -0.24 -12.89 -19.13
CA PRO A 153 -0.99 -13.88 -19.88
C PRO A 153 -1.25 -15.04 -18.93
N ASP A 154 -2.48 -15.56 -18.94
CA ASP A 154 -2.86 -16.77 -18.22
C ASP A 154 -1.72 -17.80 -18.33
N GLU A 155 -1.25 -18.31 -17.20
CA GLU A 155 -0.17 -19.32 -17.15
C GLU A 155 -0.68 -20.72 -17.61
N ASP A 156 -1.62 -20.73 -18.57
CA ASP A 156 -2.20 -21.89 -19.25
C ASP A 156 -1.45 -22.22 -20.55
N ASP A 157 -0.13 -21.95 -20.61
CA ASP A 157 0.76 -22.52 -21.64
C ASP A 157 1.88 -23.35 -20.99
N LYS A 158 1.47 -24.29 -20.14
CA LYS A 158 2.25 -25.49 -19.84
C LYS A 158 1.36 -26.68 -20.17
N THR A 159 1.75 -27.44 -21.21
CA THR A 159 1.09 -28.57 -21.89
C THR A 159 0.22 -28.10 -23.07
N ILE A 160 0.59 -28.36 -24.32
CA ILE A 160 1.00 -29.64 -24.96
C ILE A 160 2.08 -29.41 -26.02
#